data_AF-A0A8J7QRA2-F1
#
_entry.id   AF-A0A8J7QRA2-F1
#
_cell.length_a   1.000
_cell.length_b   1.000
_cell.length_c   1.000
_cell.angle_alpha   90.00
_cell.angle_beta   90.00
_cell.angle_gamma   90.00
#
_symmetry.space_group_name_H-M   'P 1'
#
loop_
_entity.id
_entity.type
_entity.pdbx_description
1 polymer ?
#
loop_
_entity_poly.entity_id
_entity_poly.type
_entity_poly.pdbx_seq_one_letter_code
_entity_poly.pdbx_strand_id
1 'polypeptide(L)'
;MKTILGFILVFLSMIGYFLLVSRLGVFQRYPIIHVLISLAGIGLMFADFKGRFRWPKAVANLIAVGVSGLFYAWIFVWSSYGAPPIQVAVDQTIPPQTMAIPLQGSGVEVQLDDVFGTNRHALIIFYRGHW
;
A
#
# COMPACT_ATOMS: atom_id res chain seq x y z
N MET A 1 26.42 -13.42 -11.41
CA MET A 1 25.62 -13.92 -10.26
C MET A 1 25.08 -12.77 -9.41
N LYS A 2 25.90 -11.78 -9.02
CA LYS A 2 25.47 -10.65 -8.16
C LYS A 2 24.32 -9.81 -8.74
N THR A 3 24.32 -9.56 -10.05
CA THR A 3 23.23 -8.82 -10.72
C THR A 3 21.88 -9.54 -10.65
N ILE A 4 21.87 -10.86 -10.85
CA ILE A 4 20.66 -11.69 -10.78
C ILE A 4 20.18 -11.75 -9.33
N LEU A 5 21.10 -11.97 -8.37
CA LEU A 5 20.78 -11.99 -6.95
C LEU A 5 20.20 -10.66 -6.47
N GLY A 6 20.81 -9.53 -6.87
CA GLY A 6 20.33 -8.20 -6.52
C GLY A 6 18.95 -7.90 -7.11
N PHE A 7 18.71 -8.32 -8.36
CA PHE A 7 17.40 -8.20 -9.00
C PHE A 7 16.32 -9.03 -8.29
N ILE A 8 16.65 -10.29 -7.93
CA ILE A 8 15.75 -11.15 -7.15
C ILE A 8 15.44 -10.52 -5.79
N LEU A 9 16.42 -9.91 -5.12
CA LEU A 9 16.20 -9.22 -3.85
C LEU A 9 15.18 -8.09 -3.96
N VAL A 10 15.33 -7.24 -4.99
CA VAL A 10 14.39 -6.13 -5.28
C VAL A 10 12.98 -6.69 -5.54
N PHE A 11 12.89 -7.71 -6.38
CA PHE A 11 11.60 -8.30 -6.76
C PHE A 11 10.89 -8.98 -5.57
N LEU A 12 11.63 -9.77 -4.77
CA LEU A 12 11.10 -10.40 -3.57
C LEU A 12 10.71 -9.39 -2.51
N SER A 13 11.44 -8.28 -2.39
CA SER A 13 11.06 -7.19 -1.50
C SER A 13 9.70 -6.61 -1.89
N MET A 14 9.49 -6.34 -3.19
CA MET A 14 8.22 -5.79 -3.69
C MET A 14 7.05 -6.76 -3.53
N ILE A 15 7.21 -8.02 -3.95
CA ILE A 15 6.17 -9.04 -3.76
C ILE A 15 5.88 -9.27 -2.28
N GLY A 16 6.92 -9.33 -1.46
CA GLY A 16 6.81 -9.51 -0.03
C GLY A 16 5.92 -8.45 0.62
N TYR A 17 6.05 -7.18 0.21
CA TYR A 17 5.20 -6.11 0.71
C TYR A 17 3.72 -6.37 0.38
N PHE A 18 3.40 -6.69 -0.88
CA PHE A 18 2.02 -6.97 -1.28
C PHE A 18 1.45 -8.21 -0.61
N LEU A 19 2.25 -9.26 -0.40
CA LEU A 19 1.82 -10.44 0.34
C LEU A 19 1.52 -10.12 1.81
N LEU A 20 2.35 -9.29 2.44
CA LEU A 20 2.18 -8.91 3.84
C LEU A 20 0.94 -8.03 4.03
N VAL A 21 0.78 -7.04 3.15
CA VAL A 21 -0.40 -6.17 3.12
C VAL A 21 -1.66 -6.98 2.81
N SER A 22 -1.58 -7.95 1.88
CA SER A 22 -2.74 -8.73 1.46
C SER A 22 -3.20 -9.78 2.45
N ARG A 23 -2.26 -10.49 3.07
CA ARG A 23 -2.57 -11.61 3.97
C ARG A 23 -2.76 -11.18 5.41
N LEU A 24 -2.03 -10.17 5.87
CA LEU A 24 -2.04 -9.76 7.27
C LEU A 24 -2.81 -8.46 7.51
N GLY A 25 -3.24 -7.75 6.46
CA GLY A 25 -3.87 -6.44 6.58
C GLY A 25 -2.96 -5.36 7.19
N VAL A 26 -1.66 -5.67 7.36
CA VAL A 26 -0.68 -4.75 7.94
C VAL A 26 -0.22 -3.80 6.85
N PHE A 27 -0.96 -2.70 6.70
CA PHE A 27 -0.55 -1.62 5.81
C PHE A 27 0.57 -0.82 6.47
N GLN A 28 1.80 -1.03 6.02
CA GLN A 28 2.93 -0.23 6.48
C GLN A 28 2.92 1.10 5.73
N ARG A 29 2.54 2.19 6.43
CA ARG A 29 2.62 3.56 5.89
C ARG A 29 4.02 3.88 5.34
N TYR A 30 5.05 3.35 5.99
CA TYR A 30 6.43 3.40 5.55
C TYR A 30 7.00 1.98 5.55
N PRO A 31 7.10 1.29 4.40
CA PRO A 31 7.60 -0.08 4.33
C PRO A 31 9.13 -0.12 4.40
N ILE A 32 9.69 0.37 5.52
CA ILE A 32 11.12 0.63 5.70
C ILE A 32 11.96 -0.61 5.38
N ILE A 33 11.54 -1.79 5.88
CA ILE A 33 12.25 -3.04 5.64
C ILE A 33 12.32 -3.35 4.14
N HIS A 34 11.23 -3.19 3.41
CA HIS A 34 11.20 -3.41 1.97
C HIS A 34 12.04 -2.39 1.21
N VAL A 35 12.09 -1.13 1.65
CA VAL A 35 13.01 -0.11 1.11
C VAL A 35 14.46 -0.55 1.29
N LEU A 36 14.85 -0.95 2.50
CA LEU A 36 16.23 -1.35 2.80
C LEU A 36 16.67 -2.57 1.98
N ILE A 37 15.81 -3.58 1.83
CA ILE A 37 16.11 -4.77 1.03
C ILE A 37 16.29 -4.41 -0.45
N SER A 38 15.42 -3.56 -1.01
CA SER A 38 15.56 -3.14 -2.40
C SER A 38 16.81 -2.29 -2.63
N LEU A 39 17.16 -1.41 -1.68
CA LEU A 39 18.42 -0.65 -1.74
C LEU A 39 19.65 -1.56 -1.68
N ALA A 40 19.63 -2.59 -0.84
CA ALA A 40 20.68 -3.60 -0.80
C ALA A 40 20.80 -4.37 -2.13
N GLY A 41 19.67 -4.75 -2.73
CA GLY A 41 19.60 -5.40 -4.03
C GLY A 41 20.18 -4.52 -5.15
N ILE A 42 19.77 -3.24 -5.21
CA ILE A 42 20.31 -2.25 -6.14
C ILE A 42 21.82 -2.06 -5.92
N GLY A 43 22.26 -1.93 -4.66
CA GLY A 43 23.68 -1.82 -4.30
C GLY A 43 24.51 -3.00 -4.80
N LEU A 44 24.00 -4.23 -4.67
CA LEU A 44 24.63 -5.44 -5.22
C LEU A 44 24.72 -5.40 -6.75
N MET A 45 23.69 -4.88 -7.42
CA MET A 45 23.68 -4.71 -8.87
C MET A 45 24.70 -3.67 -9.36
N PHE A 46 24.91 -2.58 -8.61
CA PHE A 46 25.93 -1.57 -8.91
C PHE A 46 27.35 -2.01 -8.51
N ALA A 47 27.51 -2.83 -7.47
CA ALA A 47 28.82 -3.35 -7.08
C ALA A 47 29.44 -4.22 -8.20
N ASP A 48 28.61 -4.86 -9.02
CA ASP A 48 29.03 -5.70 -10.16
C ASP A 48 29.47 -4.88 -11.40
N PHE A 49 29.37 -3.54 -11.34
CA PHE A 49 29.86 -2.63 -12.38
C PHE A 49 31.35 -2.30 -12.27
N LYS A 50 32.00 -2.60 -11.14
CA LYS A 50 33.45 -2.41 -10.98
C LYS A 50 34.21 -3.32 -11.95
N GLY A 51 34.59 -2.78 -13.11
CA GLY A 51 35.59 -3.38 -14.00
C GLY A 51 35.29 -3.26 -15.49
N ARG A 52 34.04 -3.39 -15.94
CA ARG A 52 33.67 -3.26 -17.37
C ARG A 52 32.20 -2.85 -17.53
N PHE A 53 31.96 -1.72 -18.20
CA PHE A 53 30.62 -1.31 -18.60
C PHE A 53 30.03 -2.35 -19.56
N ARG A 54 28.84 -2.86 -19.24
CA ARG A 54 28.10 -3.79 -20.09
C ARG A 54 26.69 -3.27 -20.26
N TRP A 55 26.31 -2.93 -21.49
CA TRP A 55 24.98 -2.42 -21.84
C TRP A 55 23.82 -3.23 -21.24
N PRO A 56 23.80 -4.58 -21.31
CA PRO A 56 22.71 -5.35 -20.71
C PRO A 56 22.61 -5.19 -19.18
N LYS A 57 23.74 -5.04 -18.49
CA LYS A 57 23.76 -4.79 -17.04
C LYS A 57 23.27 -3.37 -16.72
N ALA A 58 23.60 -2.40 -17.56
CA ALA A 58 23.14 -1.02 -17.39
C ALA A 58 21.61 -0.95 -17.50
N VAL A 59 21.05 -1.61 -18.52
CA VAL A 59 19.59 -1.70 -18.72
C VAL A 59 18.92 -2.40 -17.54
N ALA A 60 19.46 -3.53 -17.06
CA ALA A 60 18.91 -4.23 -15.90
C ALA A 60 18.91 -3.36 -14.63
N ASN A 61 19.99 -2.62 -14.37
CA ASN A 61 20.05 -1.69 -13.24
C ASN A 61 19.03 -0.55 -13.39
N LEU A 62 18.89 0.01 -14.60
CA LEU A 62 17.95 1.08 -14.88
C LEU A 62 16.50 0.61 -14.66
N ILE A 63 16.17 -0.61 -15.12
CA ILE A 63 14.86 -1.23 -14.89
C ILE A 63 14.64 -1.45 -13.39
N ALA A 64 15.61 -2.01 -12.66
CA ALA A 64 15.46 -2.26 -11.23
C ALA A 64 15.22 -0.97 -10.43
N VAL A 65 15.99 0.09 -10.73
CA VAL A 65 15.81 1.41 -10.11
C VAL A 65 14.47 2.02 -10.49
N GLY A 66 14.10 1.98 -11.77
CA GLY A 66 12.83 2.53 -12.26
C GLY A 66 11.61 1.84 -11.66
N VAL A 67 11.58 0.51 -11.67
CA VAL A 67 10.49 -0.29 -11.09
C VAL A 67 10.40 -0.08 -9.57
N SER A 68 11.54 -0.06 -8.87
CA SER A 68 11.57 0.26 -7.43
C SER A 68 11.06 1.67 -7.15
N GLY A 69 11.48 2.65 -7.95
CA GLY A 69 11.05 4.04 -7.83
C GLY A 69 9.55 4.21 -8.04
N LEU A 70 9.00 3.60 -9.10
CA LEU A 70 7.56 3.59 -9.37
C LEU A 70 6.78 2.93 -8.23
N PHE A 71 7.29 1.81 -7.71
CA PHE A 71 6.68 1.13 -6.58
C PHE A 71 6.64 2.01 -5.32
N TYR A 72 7.76 2.64 -4.95
CA TYR A 72 7.77 3.52 -3.79
C TYR A 72 6.94 4.77 -4.00
N ALA A 73 6.95 5.36 -5.20
CA ALA A 73 6.08 6.48 -5.54
C ALA A 73 4.59 6.10 -5.37
N TRP A 74 4.19 4.93 -5.86
CA TRP A 74 2.84 4.39 -5.66
C TRP A 74 2.51 4.23 -4.18
N ILE A 75 3.41 3.63 -3.38
CA ILE A 75 3.19 3.49 -1.93
C ILE A 75 3.05 4.84 -1.26
N PHE A 76 3.92 5.81 -1.57
CA PHE A 76 3.87 7.11 -0.92
C PHE A 76 2.57 7.86 -1.24
N VAL A 77 2.15 7.88 -2.50
CA VAL A 77 0.88 8.48 -2.92
C VAL A 77 -0.32 7.78 -2.28
N TRP A 78 -0.31 6.44 -2.18
CA TRP A 78 -1.40 5.69 -1.56
C TRP A 78 -1.39 5.78 -0.03
N SER A 79 -0.22 5.92 0.58
CA SER A 79 -0.05 6.09 2.03
C SER A 79 -0.46 7.48 2.53
N SER A 80 -0.55 8.46 1.63
CA SER A 80 -0.98 9.82 1.94
C SER A 80 -2.49 10.04 1.86
N TYR A 81 -3.28 9.04 1.44
CA TYR A 81 -4.73 9.02 1.69
C TYR A 81 -5.00 8.72 3.17
N GLY A 82 -4.53 9.61 4.05
CA GLY A 82 -5.08 9.72 5.39
C GLY A 82 -6.42 10.40 5.24
N ALA A 83 -7.51 9.64 5.33
CA ALA A 83 -8.79 10.26 5.64
C ALA A 83 -8.60 11.03 6.97
N PRO A 84 -9.08 12.28 7.08
CA PRO A 84 -9.07 12.96 8.36
C PRO A 84 -9.78 12.04 9.37
N PRO A 85 -9.17 11.76 10.53
CA PRO A 85 -9.77 10.87 11.51
C PRO A 85 -11.08 11.51 11.98
N ILE A 86 -12.21 10.90 11.62
CA ILE A 86 -13.49 11.22 12.24
C ILE A 86 -13.46 10.54 13.61
N GLN A 87 -13.09 11.29 14.64
CA GLN A 87 -13.17 10.83 16.01
C GLN A 87 -14.62 11.00 16.48
N VAL A 88 -15.36 9.90 16.57
CA VAL A 88 -16.63 9.85 17.29
C VAL A 88 -16.34 9.25 18.65
N ALA A 89 -16.51 10.02 19.73
CA ALA A 89 -16.35 9.49 21.06
C ALA A 89 -17.56 8.63 21.47
N VAL A 90 -17.40 7.81 22.52
CA VAL A 90 -18.51 7.09 23.14
C VAL A 90 -19.58 8.11 23.57
N ASP A 91 -20.85 7.78 23.33
CA ASP A 91 -22.03 8.62 23.61
C ASP A 91 -22.15 9.92 22.80
N GLN A 92 -21.34 10.10 21.75
CA GLN A 92 -21.51 11.23 20.82
C GLN A 92 -22.42 10.88 19.65
N THR A 93 -23.26 11.85 19.27
CA THR A 93 -24.01 11.81 18.03
C THR A 93 -23.04 11.82 16.85
N ILE A 94 -23.21 10.87 15.93
CA ILE A 94 -22.43 10.79 14.70
C ILE A 94 -22.68 12.08 13.89
N PRO A 95 -21.64 12.76 13.36
CA PRO A 95 -21.83 13.97 12.57
C PRO A 95 -22.75 13.73 11.35
N PRO A 96 -23.62 14.69 10.99
CA PRO A 96 -24.53 14.55 9.84
C PRO A 96 -23.80 14.21 8.53
N GLN A 97 -22.58 14.72 8.37
CA GLN A 97 -21.73 14.46 7.20
C GLN A 97 -21.31 12.99 7.09
N THR A 98 -21.13 12.30 8.22
CA THR A 98 -20.81 10.86 8.27
C THR A 98 -22.07 10.03 8.02
N MET A 99 -23.23 10.49 8.50
CA MET A 99 -24.54 9.84 8.27
C MET A 99 -24.97 9.92 6.79
N ALA A 100 -24.53 10.95 6.07
CA ALA A 100 -24.77 11.14 4.64
C ALA A 100 -23.82 10.35 3.72
N ILE A 101 -22.96 9.47 4.25
CA ILE A 101 -22.07 8.65 3.42
C ILE A 101 -22.93 7.62 2.66
N PRO A 102 -22.90 7.63 1.31
CA PRO A 102 -23.63 6.63 0.53
C PRO A 102 -22.96 5.27 0.68
N LEU A 103 -23.74 4.28 1.09
CA LEU A 103 -23.35 2.88 1.16
C LEU A 103 -23.64 2.23 -0.20
N GLN A 104 -22.59 1.82 -0.91
CA GLN A 104 -22.75 1.00 -2.11
C GLN A 104 -22.96 -0.46 -1.70
N GLY A 105 -24.20 -0.92 -1.78
CA GLY A 105 -24.59 -2.32 -1.59
C GLY A 105 -25.93 -2.62 -2.25
N SER A 106 -26.08 -3.79 -2.86
CA SER A 106 -27.36 -4.31 -3.42
C SER A 106 -28.05 -3.55 -4.57
N GLY A 107 -27.41 -2.54 -5.17
CA GLY A 107 -27.99 -1.82 -6.32
C GLY A 107 -29.05 -0.77 -5.95
N VAL A 108 -29.19 -0.46 -4.65
CA VAL A 108 -30.00 0.64 -4.13
C VAL A 108 -29.04 1.59 -3.39
N GLU A 109 -29.19 2.89 -3.62
CA GLU A 109 -28.44 3.90 -2.88
C GLU A 109 -29.02 3.98 -1.47
N VAL A 110 -28.27 3.45 -0.49
CA VAL A 110 -28.64 3.47 0.92
C VAL A 110 -27.67 4.39 1.64
N GLN A 111 -28.15 5.34 2.42
CA GLN A 111 -27.29 6.17 3.27
C GLN A 111 -27.09 5.51 4.63
N LEU A 112 -26.03 5.89 5.34
CA LEU A 112 -25.79 5.38 6.68
C LEU A 112 -26.93 5.73 7.64
N ASP A 113 -27.58 6.89 7.45
CA ASP A 113 -28.76 7.32 8.21
C ASP A 113 -29.94 6.34 8.07
N ASP A 114 -30.16 5.77 6.89
CA ASP A 114 -31.26 4.82 6.64
C ASP A 114 -31.14 3.55 7.50
N VAL A 115 -29.90 3.13 7.81
CA VAL A 115 -29.60 1.98 8.67
C VAL A 115 -30.02 2.24 10.11
N PHE A 116 -29.79 3.45 10.61
CA PHE A 116 -30.15 3.86 11.97
C PHE A 116 -31.63 4.27 12.10
N GLY A 117 -32.25 4.78 11.04
CA GLY A 117 -33.69 5.05 11.01
C GLY A 117 -34.54 3.79 11.13
N THR A 118 -34.04 2.66 10.63
CA THR A 118 -34.75 1.36 10.66
C THR A 118 -34.41 0.53 11.91
N ASN A 119 -33.20 0.68 12.46
CA ASN A 119 -32.71 -0.16 13.56
C ASN A 119 -32.37 0.68 14.81
N ARG A 120 -32.88 0.24 15.98
CA ARG A 120 -32.55 0.86 17.28
C ARG A 120 -31.05 0.80 17.62
N HIS A 121 -30.35 -0.21 17.11
CA HIS A 121 -28.91 -0.42 17.27
C HIS A 121 -28.31 -0.96 15.98
N ALA A 122 -27.13 -0.48 15.60
CA ALA A 122 -26.38 -0.99 14.45
C ALA A 122 -24.90 -1.15 14.81
N LEU A 123 -24.28 -2.24 14.34
CA LEU A 123 -22.84 -2.46 14.40
C LEU A 123 -22.24 -2.14 13.03
N ILE A 124 -21.44 -1.09 12.95
CA ILE A 124 -20.72 -0.73 11.71
C ILE A 124 -19.31 -1.29 11.82
N ILE A 125 -18.96 -2.19 10.90
CA ILE A 125 -17.62 -2.74 10.79
C ILE A 125 -16.94 -2.06 9.62
N PHE A 126 -16.02 -1.13 9.92
CA PHE A 126 -15.13 -0.58 8.92
C PHE A 126 -14.01 -1.57 8.65
N TYR A 127 -14.01 -2.18 7.48
CA TYR A 127 -12.89 -2.95 7.00
C TYR A 127 -12.24 -2.22 5.82
N ARG A 128 -10.92 -2.21 5.76
CA ARG A 128 -10.22 -1.74 4.56
C ARG A 128 -10.35 -2.83 3.50
N GLY A 129 -11.26 -2.61 2.56
CA GLY A 129 -11.44 -3.40 1.33
C GLY A 129 -10.13 -3.87 0.72
N HIS A 130 -9.97 -5.19 0.57
CA HIS A 130 -9.09 -5.73 -0.46
C HIS A 130 -9.79 -5.56 -1.80
N TRP A 131 -9.11 -4.91 -2.74
CA TRP A 131 -9.51 -4.83 -4.14
C TRP A 131 -8.81 -5.97 -4.89
#